data_AF-A0A424H890-F1
#
_entry.id   AF-A0A424H890-F1
#
_cell.length_a   1.000
_cell.length_b   1.000
_cell.length_c   1.000
_cell.angle_alpha   90.00
_cell.angle_beta   90.00
_cell.angle_gamma   90.00
#
_symmetry.space_group_name_H-M   'P 1'
#
loop_
_entity.id
_entity.type
_entity.pdbx_description
1 polymer ?
#
loop_
_entity_poly.entity_id
_entity_poly.type
_entity_poly.pdbx_seq_one_letter_code
_entity_poly.pdbx_strand_id
1 'polypeptide(L)'
;MIFYFCYVVYDHFYFDDHGVREIIETRNLGIKTSSDQIDGIIIGGSNALWGISAKNLSKDSSINFYNLAMHSNGVNYKNYFEYIKSSLTPNQALEVKYIFWSTIQSIHEPPWNDFDRDIFGRLRLSKLIPNQSVLSYLYKRFTRQESVFYEVDKNYGDFIFDNFKCTLSDSRYINSSDINLAQSGSYKLVNLQKLELQLKVYQEFFQSYFPNAAVIFVIPSTLHEINLSLFEKKELVNILNAFNMKLHIQSQLNDIKYFCESDHHPNELGRNLRTRDLTKFMKILAEELN
;
A
#
# COMPACT_ATOMS: atom_id res chain seq x y z
N MET A 1 -38.99 1.86 -4.36
CA MET A 1 -38.49 2.77 -3.32
C MET A 1 -38.07 2.02 -2.05
N ILE A 2 -38.95 1.24 -1.40
CA ILE A 2 -38.60 0.44 -0.20
C ILE A 2 -37.43 -0.53 -0.46
N PHE A 3 -37.48 -1.29 -1.55
CA PHE A 3 -36.41 -2.22 -1.92
C PHE A 3 -35.05 -1.53 -2.08
N TYR A 4 -35.02 -0.39 -2.76
CA TYR A 4 -33.79 0.39 -2.94
C TYR A 4 -33.25 0.91 -1.60
N PHE A 5 -34.13 1.41 -0.74
CA PHE A 5 -33.73 1.87 0.60
C PHE A 5 -33.17 0.72 1.45
N CYS A 6 -33.85 -0.43 1.50
CA CYS A 6 -33.35 -1.63 2.17
C CYS A 6 -32.00 -2.07 1.62
N TYR A 7 -31.82 -2.01 0.29
CA TYR A 7 -30.55 -2.33 -0.34
C TYR A 7 -29.44 -1.34 0.04
N VAL A 8 -29.70 -0.03 0.04
CA VAL A 8 -28.71 0.98 0.48
C VAL A 8 -28.28 0.73 1.94
N VAL A 9 -29.23 0.43 2.82
CA VAL A 9 -28.93 0.11 4.22
C VAL A 9 -28.12 -1.18 4.32
N TYR A 10 -28.53 -2.24 3.63
CA TYR A 10 -27.80 -3.51 3.58
C TYR A 10 -26.38 -3.30 3.07
N ASP A 11 -26.23 -2.67 1.91
CA ASP A 11 -24.93 -2.41 1.29
C ASP A 11 -24.02 -1.57 2.19
N HIS A 12 -24.56 -0.59 2.91
CA HIS A 12 -23.76 0.16 3.88
C HIS A 12 -23.24 -0.70 5.04
N PHE A 13 -23.98 -1.68 5.54
CA PHE A 13 -23.50 -2.51 6.66
C PHE A 13 -22.57 -3.64 6.20
N TYR A 14 -22.77 -4.17 4.99
CA TYR A 14 -22.11 -5.39 4.52
C TYR A 14 -21.09 -5.19 3.40
N PHE A 15 -20.99 -4.02 2.77
CA PHE A 15 -19.94 -3.74 1.79
C PHE A 15 -18.57 -3.80 2.46
N ASP A 16 -17.64 -4.48 1.81
CA ASP A 16 -16.24 -4.55 2.19
C ASP A 16 -15.43 -4.56 0.89
N ASP A 17 -14.66 -3.49 0.68
CA ASP A 17 -13.85 -3.36 -0.50
C ASP A 17 -12.70 -4.37 -0.44
N HIS A 18 -12.79 -5.41 -1.27
CA HIS A 18 -11.75 -6.43 -1.43
C HIS A 18 -11.33 -7.16 -0.13
N GLY A 19 -12.23 -7.25 0.86
CA GLY A 19 -11.95 -7.98 2.09
C GLY A 19 -11.08 -7.24 3.09
N VAL A 20 -11.03 -5.90 3.03
CA VAL A 20 -10.23 -5.07 3.92
C VAL A 20 -10.48 -5.37 5.40
N ARG A 21 -11.70 -5.76 5.79
CA ARG A 21 -11.98 -6.15 7.18
C ARG A 21 -11.12 -7.32 7.63
N GLU A 22 -11.08 -8.39 6.85
CA GLU A 22 -10.32 -9.59 7.19
C GLU A 22 -8.82 -9.32 7.19
N ILE A 23 -8.33 -8.46 6.29
CA ILE A 23 -6.93 -8.00 6.28
C ILE A 23 -6.56 -7.33 7.60
N ILE A 24 -7.39 -6.39 8.05
CA ILE A 24 -7.15 -5.64 9.30
C ILE A 24 -7.21 -6.59 10.51
N GLU A 25 -8.22 -7.45 10.57
CA GLU A 25 -8.40 -8.41 11.68
C GLU A 25 -7.23 -9.39 11.76
N THR A 26 -6.82 -9.95 10.62
CA THR A 26 -5.69 -10.90 10.52
C THR A 26 -4.39 -10.27 10.99
N ARG A 27 -4.11 -9.03 10.55
CA ARG A 27 -2.90 -8.32 10.93
C ARG A 27 -2.86 -7.90 12.38
N ASN A 28 -3.96 -7.36 12.89
CA ASN A 28 -4.08 -6.99 14.30
C ASN A 28 -3.91 -8.21 15.20
N LEU A 29 -4.49 -9.35 14.81
CA LEU A 29 -4.28 -10.62 15.52
C LEU A 29 -2.83 -11.07 15.44
N GLY A 30 -2.19 -10.95 14.28
CA GLY A 30 -0.77 -11.22 14.07
C GLY A 30 0.13 -10.46 15.03
N ILE A 31 0.03 -9.13 15.01
CA ILE A 31 0.81 -8.24 15.88
C ILE A 31 0.54 -8.52 17.36
N LYS A 32 -0.72 -8.72 17.75
CA LYS A 32 -1.10 -8.96 19.14
C LYS A 32 -0.58 -10.31 19.67
N THR A 33 -0.47 -11.32 18.79
CA THR A 33 -0.04 -12.67 19.18
C THR A 33 1.44 -12.93 18.94
N SER A 34 2.15 -12.03 18.25
CA SER A 34 3.60 -12.09 18.07
C SER A 34 4.32 -11.90 19.41
N SER A 35 5.28 -12.77 19.70
CA SER A 35 6.26 -12.57 20.77
C SER A 35 7.37 -11.60 20.37
N ASP A 36 7.56 -11.41 19.07
CA ASP A 36 8.72 -10.70 18.53
C ASP A 36 8.42 -9.21 18.48
N GLN A 37 9.38 -8.42 18.97
CA GLN A 37 9.36 -6.96 18.88
C GLN A 37 9.37 -6.53 17.42
N ILE A 38 8.52 -5.58 17.04
CA ILE A 38 8.49 -5.02 15.68
C ILE A 38 9.42 -3.81 15.65
N ASP A 39 10.56 -3.95 14.98
CA ASP A 39 11.57 -2.89 14.83
C ASP A 39 11.30 -2.01 13.60
N GLY A 40 10.54 -2.52 12.62
CA GLY A 40 10.26 -1.80 11.39
C GLY A 40 8.87 -2.06 10.85
N ILE A 41 8.32 -1.08 10.14
CA ILE A 41 7.03 -1.23 9.47
C ILE A 41 7.11 -0.80 8.01
N ILE A 42 6.32 -1.46 7.18
CA ILE A 42 6.06 -1.05 5.80
C ILE A 42 4.66 -0.43 5.76
N ILE A 43 4.56 0.77 5.20
CA ILE A 43 3.30 1.48 5.01
C ILE A 43 3.19 2.00 3.58
N GLY A 44 1.96 2.30 3.16
CA GLY A 44 1.66 2.78 1.82
C GLY A 44 0.55 1.97 1.15
N GLY A 45 0.56 2.01 -0.18
CA GLY A 45 -0.58 1.62 -1.00
C GLY A 45 -0.56 0.16 -1.40
N SER A 46 -1.38 -0.18 -2.40
CA SER A 46 -1.35 -1.48 -3.07
C SER A 46 0.04 -1.80 -3.64
N ASN A 47 0.79 -0.79 -4.11
CA ASN A 47 2.19 -0.95 -4.54
C ASN A 47 3.10 -1.48 -3.42
N ALA A 48 2.85 -1.13 -2.16
CA ALA A 48 3.63 -1.58 -1.01
C ALA A 48 3.12 -2.91 -0.48
N LEU A 49 1.80 -3.08 -0.38
CA LEU A 49 1.13 -4.31 0.02
C LEU A 49 1.58 -5.50 -0.84
N TRP A 50 1.68 -5.29 -2.16
CA TRP A 50 2.00 -6.35 -3.12
C TRP A 50 3.51 -6.43 -3.36
N GLY A 51 4.19 -5.29 -3.26
CA GLY A 51 5.55 -5.14 -3.76
C GLY A 51 6.66 -5.28 -2.74
N ILE A 52 6.37 -5.28 -1.43
CA ILE A 52 7.40 -5.41 -0.39
C ILE A 52 6.99 -6.52 0.58
N SER A 53 7.90 -7.48 0.80
CA SER A 53 7.70 -8.55 1.78
C SER A 53 8.42 -8.22 3.08
N ALA A 54 7.66 -8.01 4.16
CA ALA A 54 8.17 -7.93 5.52
C ALA A 54 8.93 -9.21 5.89
N LYS A 55 8.42 -10.39 5.52
CA LYS A 55 9.07 -11.67 5.81
C LYS A 55 10.49 -11.74 5.26
N ASN A 56 10.65 -11.44 3.98
CA ASN A 56 11.95 -11.51 3.32
C ASN A 56 12.88 -10.40 3.81
N LEU A 57 12.34 -9.20 4.01
CA LEU A 57 13.11 -8.08 4.55
C LEU A 57 13.64 -8.39 5.95
N SER A 58 12.82 -9.01 6.81
CA SER A 58 13.25 -9.42 8.15
C SER A 58 14.32 -10.48 8.14
N LYS A 59 14.13 -11.51 7.31
CA LYS A 59 15.11 -12.57 7.15
C LYS A 59 16.46 -12.04 6.66
N ASP A 60 16.46 -11.11 5.71
CA ASP A 60 17.69 -10.69 5.03
C ASP A 60 18.40 -9.51 5.72
N SER A 61 17.73 -8.80 6.63
CA SER A 61 18.28 -7.66 7.39
C SER A 61 18.46 -7.91 8.89
N SER A 62 17.93 -9.00 9.43
CA SER A 62 17.88 -9.28 10.87
C SER A 62 17.12 -8.22 11.69
N ILE A 63 16.22 -7.47 11.05
CA ILE A 63 15.33 -6.48 11.67
C ILE A 63 13.90 -6.99 11.54
N ASN A 64 13.13 -7.05 12.62
CA ASN A 64 11.77 -7.57 12.52
C ASN A 64 10.82 -6.52 11.92
N PHE A 65 10.26 -6.82 10.75
CA PHE A 65 9.41 -5.95 9.96
C PHE A 65 7.98 -6.51 9.95
N TYR A 66 7.02 -5.60 9.95
CA TYR A 66 5.61 -5.94 9.72
C TYR A 66 5.01 -5.07 8.62
N ASN A 67 4.22 -5.67 7.73
CA ASN A 67 3.61 -4.98 6.61
C ASN A 67 2.21 -4.48 6.98
N LEU A 68 2.08 -3.16 7.10
CA LEU A 68 0.84 -2.43 7.36
C LEU A 68 0.36 -1.68 6.11
N ALA A 69 0.92 -1.94 4.92
CA ALA A 69 0.46 -1.34 3.68
C ALA A 69 -0.97 -1.79 3.36
N MET A 70 -1.78 -0.88 2.82
CA MET A 70 -3.19 -1.11 2.54
C MET A 70 -3.51 -0.77 1.09
N HIS A 71 -4.47 -1.51 0.51
CA HIS A 71 -5.09 -1.09 -0.74
C HIS A 71 -5.61 0.35 -0.62
N SER A 72 -5.40 1.15 -1.66
CA SER A 72 -5.82 2.55 -1.74
C SER A 72 -5.38 3.44 -0.55
N ASN A 73 -4.28 3.11 0.16
CA ASN A 73 -3.80 3.87 1.33
C ASN A 73 -4.88 4.05 2.41
N GLY A 74 -5.76 3.06 2.62
CA GLY A 74 -6.88 3.18 3.57
C GLY A 74 -7.92 4.23 3.17
N VAL A 75 -7.99 4.57 1.87
CA VAL A 75 -8.93 5.51 1.23
C VAL A 75 -8.66 6.99 1.56
N ASN A 76 -8.27 7.30 2.79
CA ASN A 76 -7.74 8.58 3.21
C ASN A 76 -6.77 8.44 4.40
N TYR A 77 -5.92 9.44 4.61
CA TYR A 77 -4.91 9.40 5.68
C TYR A 77 -5.51 9.26 7.09
N LYS A 78 -6.71 9.79 7.35
CA LYS A 78 -7.31 9.72 8.69
C LYS A 78 -7.66 8.27 9.03
N ASN A 79 -8.36 7.60 8.11
CA ASN A 79 -8.67 6.18 8.24
C ASN A 79 -7.39 5.36 8.38
N TYR A 80 -6.37 5.66 7.57
CA TYR A 80 -5.13 4.90 7.58
C TYR A 80 -4.34 5.07 8.89
N PHE A 81 -4.26 6.28 9.42
CA PHE A 81 -3.61 6.56 10.70
C PHE A 81 -4.33 5.88 11.86
N GLU A 82 -5.67 5.90 11.88
CA GLU A 82 -6.44 5.20 12.92
C GLU A 82 -6.23 3.68 12.85
N TYR A 83 -6.14 3.11 11.64
CA TYR A 83 -5.77 1.71 11.47
C TYR A 83 -4.39 1.40 12.05
N ILE A 84 -3.38 2.20 11.70
CA ILE A 84 -2.01 2.01 12.22
C ILE A 84 -1.99 2.11 13.75
N LYS A 85 -2.69 3.10 14.33
CA LYS A 85 -2.81 3.27 15.79
C LYS A 85 -3.56 2.13 16.47
N SER A 86 -4.50 1.49 15.77
CA SER A 86 -5.22 0.32 16.28
C SER A 86 -4.41 -0.97 16.16
N SER A 87 -3.43 -1.00 15.26
CA SER A 87 -2.58 -2.17 14.98
C SER A 87 -1.45 -2.30 15.99
N LEU A 88 -0.81 -1.18 16.35
CA LEU A 88 0.31 -1.14 17.28
C LEU A 88 -0.13 -0.47 18.60
N THR A 89 0.35 -0.95 19.72
CA THR A 89 0.24 -0.20 20.98
C THR A 89 1.20 0.99 20.97
N PRO A 90 0.95 2.06 21.76
CA PRO A 90 1.89 3.17 21.88
C PRO A 90 3.32 2.74 22.25
N ASN A 91 3.47 1.72 23.10
CA ASN A 91 4.80 1.18 23.45
C ASN A 91 5.46 0.50 22.26
N GLN A 92 4.73 -0.33 21.51
CA GLN A 92 5.28 -0.93 20.28
C GLN A 92 5.66 0.14 19.25
N ALA A 93 4.89 1.23 19.16
CA ALA A 93 5.20 2.33 18.24
C ALA A 93 6.50 3.08 18.62
N LEU A 94 6.81 3.21 19.91
CA LEU A 94 8.09 3.78 20.38
C LEU A 94 9.31 2.91 20.01
N GLU A 95 9.11 1.61 19.85
CA GLU A 95 10.14 0.63 19.51
C GLU A 95 10.42 0.54 18.00
N VAL A 96 9.54 1.10 17.16
CA VAL A 96 9.76 1.15 15.71
C VAL A 96 10.91 2.09 15.40
N LYS A 97 11.96 1.54 14.77
CA LYS A 97 13.18 2.23 14.34
C LYS A 97 13.14 2.60 12.86
N TYR A 98 12.39 1.86 12.04
CA TYR A 98 12.37 2.06 10.59
C TYR A 98 10.95 2.07 10.03
N ILE A 99 10.64 3.07 9.21
CA ILE A 99 9.39 3.15 8.44
C ILE A 99 9.73 3.18 6.95
N PHE A 100 9.36 2.13 6.23
CA PHE A 100 9.33 2.16 4.77
C PHE A 100 7.99 2.64 4.28
N TRP A 101 7.93 3.91 3.86
CA TRP A 101 6.74 4.49 3.27
C TRP A 101 6.82 4.43 1.75
N SER A 102 6.22 3.40 1.16
CA SER A 102 6.24 3.19 -0.29
C SER A 102 4.92 3.58 -0.93
N THR A 103 4.93 4.63 -1.76
CA THR A 103 3.71 5.16 -2.38
C THR A 103 3.91 5.47 -3.85
N ILE A 104 2.95 5.04 -4.69
CA ILE A 104 2.90 5.42 -6.10
C ILE A 104 2.42 6.87 -6.29
N GLN A 105 1.79 7.47 -5.26
CA GLN A 105 1.21 8.83 -5.32
C GLN A 105 2.24 9.95 -5.59
N SER A 106 3.53 9.66 -5.43
CA SER A 106 4.60 10.58 -5.83
C SER A 106 4.78 10.67 -7.34
N ILE A 107 4.34 9.66 -8.10
CA ILE A 107 4.63 9.51 -9.52
C ILE A 107 3.41 9.11 -10.38
N HIS A 108 2.27 8.79 -9.75
CA HIS A 108 1.04 8.40 -10.44
C HIS A 108 -0.23 8.50 -9.59
N GLU A 109 -1.34 8.71 -10.29
CA GLU A 109 -2.77 8.61 -9.94
C GLU A 109 -3.51 9.70 -9.11
N PRO A 110 -4.84 9.85 -9.36
CA PRO A 110 -5.74 10.88 -8.82
C PRO A 110 -6.60 10.39 -7.61
N PRO A 111 -7.70 11.10 -7.27
CA PRO A 111 -7.71 12.12 -6.23
C PRO A 111 -7.41 11.58 -4.82
N TRP A 112 -6.80 12.49 -4.10
CA TRP A 112 -6.29 12.37 -2.76
C TRP A 112 -7.42 12.32 -1.73
N ASN A 113 -7.38 11.31 -0.87
CA ASN A 113 -8.18 11.22 0.36
C ASN A 113 -9.69 11.39 0.13
N ASP A 114 -10.39 10.29 -0.15
CA ASP A 114 -11.85 10.29 -0.11
C ASP A 114 -12.32 10.24 1.35
N PHE A 115 -12.62 11.41 1.92
CA PHE A 115 -13.13 11.53 3.28
C PHE A 115 -14.61 11.17 3.41
N ASP A 116 -15.33 10.99 2.30
CA ASP A 116 -16.71 10.51 2.32
C ASP A 116 -16.78 8.99 2.53
N ARG A 117 -15.63 8.30 2.53
CA ARG A 117 -15.52 6.85 2.75
C ARG A 117 -14.78 6.49 4.03
N ASP A 118 -15.16 5.34 4.61
CA ASP A 118 -14.41 4.70 5.68
C ASP A 118 -13.29 3.79 5.13
N ILE A 119 -12.56 3.11 6.01
CA ILE A 119 -11.42 2.27 5.63
C ILE A 119 -11.83 1.07 4.77
N PHE A 120 -13.08 0.60 4.88
CA PHE A 120 -13.62 -0.51 4.09
C PHE A 120 -14.16 -0.04 2.74
N GLY A 121 -13.91 1.22 2.36
CA GLY A 121 -14.40 1.82 1.12
C GLY A 121 -15.88 2.22 1.17
N ARG A 122 -16.54 2.13 2.32
CA ARG A 122 -17.98 2.41 2.44
C ARG A 122 -18.24 3.92 2.50
N LEU A 123 -19.09 4.40 1.60
CA LEU A 123 -19.69 5.72 1.66
C LEU A 123 -20.43 5.91 2.99
N ARG A 124 -20.22 7.07 3.61
CA ARG A 124 -20.96 7.48 4.81
C ARG A 124 -22.45 7.44 4.54
N LEU A 125 -23.22 6.91 5.49
CA LEU A 125 -24.67 6.69 5.38
C LEU A 125 -25.45 7.96 5.00
N SER A 126 -24.92 9.14 5.36
CA SER A 126 -25.48 10.44 5.00
C SER A 126 -25.61 10.70 3.49
N LYS A 127 -24.89 9.97 2.64
CA LYS A 127 -24.98 10.12 1.18
C LYS A 127 -26.20 9.43 0.58
N LEU A 128 -26.81 8.44 1.28
CA LEU A 128 -28.00 7.69 0.83
C LEU A 128 -27.90 7.09 -0.59
N ILE A 129 -26.69 6.76 -1.03
CA ILE A 129 -26.36 6.14 -2.32
C ILE A 129 -25.60 4.84 -2.00
N PRO A 130 -25.85 3.73 -2.71
CA PRO A 130 -25.15 2.49 -2.45
C PRO A 130 -23.69 2.56 -2.93
N ASN A 131 -22.80 1.80 -2.29
CA ASN A 131 -21.39 1.65 -2.68
C ASN A 131 -21.25 0.92 -4.01
N GLN A 132 -22.13 -0.06 -4.25
CA GLN A 132 -22.25 -0.79 -5.51
C GLN A 132 -23.69 -0.74 -6.02
N SER A 133 -23.87 -0.60 -7.32
CA SER A 133 -25.21 -0.61 -7.91
C SER A 133 -25.90 -1.94 -7.67
N VAL A 134 -27.23 -1.91 -7.50
CA VAL A 134 -28.07 -3.13 -7.37
C VAL A 134 -27.77 -4.12 -8.49
N LEU A 135 -27.63 -3.62 -9.73
CA LEU A 135 -27.35 -4.45 -10.88
C LEU A 135 -25.97 -5.12 -10.78
N SER A 136 -24.94 -4.41 -10.33
CA SER A 136 -23.61 -4.97 -10.11
C SER A 136 -23.63 -6.07 -9.04
N TYR A 137 -24.31 -5.82 -7.92
CA TYR A 137 -24.49 -6.82 -6.86
C TYR A 137 -25.19 -8.08 -7.35
N LEU A 138 -26.33 -7.93 -8.04
CA LEU A 138 -27.07 -9.06 -8.61
C LEU A 138 -26.22 -9.81 -9.64
N TYR A 139 -25.55 -9.09 -10.54
CA TYR A 139 -24.68 -9.69 -11.54
C TYR A 139 -23.62 -10.57 -10.88
N LYS A 140 -22.83 -10.03 -9.94
CA LYS A 140 -21.81 -10.78 -9.19
C LYS A 140 -22.41 -12.01 -8.50
N ARG A 141 -23.58 -11.86 -7.88
CA ARG A 141 -24.27 -12.94 -7.17
C ARG A 141 -24.73 -14.07 -8.09
N PHE A 142 -25.20 -13.75 -9.30
CA PHE A 142 -25.70 -14.71 -10.28
C PHE A 142 -24.60 -15.36 -11.12
N THR A 143 -23.55 -14.62 -11.47
CA THR A 143 -22.40 -15.14 -12.21
C THR A 143 -21.41 -15.87 -11.32
N ARG A 144 -21.61 -15.84 -9.99
CA ARG A 144 -20.63 -16.28 -8.99
C ARG A 144 -19.26 -15.65 -9.25
N GLN A 145 -19.25 -14.41 -9.75
CA GLN A 145 -18.02 -13.66 -9.85
C GLN A 145 -17.57 -13.38 -8.42
N GLU A 146 -16.56 -14.12 -7.99
CA GLU A 146 -15.91 -13.89 -6.70
C GLU A 146 -15.45 -12.43 -6.66
N SER A 147 -15.85 -11.72 -5.61
CA SER A 147 -15.19 -10.47 -5.27
C SER A 147 -13.70 -10.79 -5.12
N VAL A 148 -12.85 -9.99 -5.77
CA VAL A 148 -11.41 -10.09 -5.57
C VAL A 148 -11.15 -9.88 -4.09
N PHE A 149 -10.74 -10.92 -3.38
CA PHE A 149 -10.48 -10.87 -1.95
C PHE A 149 -8.98 -10.89 -1.74
N TYR A 150 -8.47 -9.90 -1.01
CA TYR A 150 -7.06 -9.82 -0.68
C TYR A 150 -6.81 -10.57 0.61
N GLU A 151 -5.85 -11.49 0.57
CA GLU A 151 -5.42 -12.24 1.74
C GLU A 151 -4.02 -11.79 2.16
N VAL A 152 -3.76 -11.84 3.47
CA VAL A 152 -2.48 -11.47 4.05
C VAL A 152 -2.01 -12.53 5.04
N ASP A 153 -0.70 -12.74 5.09
CA ASP A 153 -0.05 -13.57 6.09
C ASP A 153 -0.17 -12.91 7.46
N LYS A 154 -0.56 -13.70 8.45
CA LYS A 154 -0.73 -13.24 9.83
C LYS A 154 0.59 -12.79 10.45
N ASN A 155 1.70 -13.45 10.18
CA ASN A 155 2.95 -13.27 10.93
C ASN A 155 3.74 -12.04 10.47
N TYR A 156 3.63 -11.67 9.20
CA TYR A 156 4.37 -10.56 8.61
C TYR A 156 3.48 -9.51 7.95
N GLY A 157 2.17 -9.76 7.82
CA GLY A 157 1.23 -8.86 7.15
C GLY A 157 1.37 -8.85 5.62
N ASP A 158 2.17 -9.76 5.06
CA ASP A 158 2.48 -9.81 3.63
C ASP A 158 1.30 -10.32 2.80
N PHE A 159 1.08 -9.76 1.61
CA PHE A 159 0.06 -10.24 0.68
C PHE A 159 0.29 -11.70 0.26
N ILE A 160 -0.77 -12.49 0.18
CA ILE A 160 -0.73 -13.90 -0.27
C ILE A 160 -1.19 -13.97 -1.73
N PHE A 161 -0.31 -14.49 -2.61
CA PHE A 161 -0.57 -14.55 -4.05
C PHE A 161 -1.29 -15.84 -4.51
N ASP A 162 -1.34 -16.90 -3.69
CA ASP A 162 -1.69 -18.28 -4.12
C ASP A 162 -3.03 -18.38 -4.89
N ASN A 163 -4.03 -17.59 -4.49
CA ASN A 163 -5.36 -17.57 -5.11
C ASN A 163 -5.65 -16.28 -5.89
N PHE A 164 -4.67 -15.39 -6.01
CA PHE A 164 -4.85 -14.11 -6.65
C PHE A 164 -4.67 -14.19 -8.17
N LYS A 165 -5.57 -13.54 -8.92
CA LYS A 165 -5.56 -13.57 -10.39
C LYS A 165 -4.62 -12.50 -10.95
N CYS A 166 -3.38 -12.87 -11.23
CA CYS A 166 -2.43 -11.98 -11.91
C CYS A 166 -2.62 -11.97 -13.43
N THR A 167 -3.42 -11.04 -13.95
CA THR A 167 -3.79 -10.95 -15.36
C THR A 167 -2.64 -10.55 -16.30
N LEU A 168 -1.51 -10.07 -15.76
CA LEU A 168 -0.35 -9.66 -16.54
C LEU A 168 0.71 -10.76 -16.71
N SER A 169 0.79 -11.73 -15.78
CA SER A 169 1.91 -12.68 -15.72
C SER A 169 1.53 -14.13 -15.44
N ASP A 170 0.31 -14.40 -14.95
CA ASP A 170 -0.14 -15.78 -14.76
C ASP A 170 -0.84 -16.29 -16.02
N SER A 171 -0.22 -17.28 -16.66
CA SER A 171 -0.72 -17.94 -17.88
C SER A 171 -2.19 -18.39 -17.84
N ARG A 172 -2.74 -18.65 -16.64
CA ARG A 172 -4.14 -19.03 -16.44
C ARG A 172 -5.12 -17.87 -16.62
N TYR A 173 -4.64 -16.63 -16.43
CA TYR A 173 -5.46 -15.43 -16.33
C TYR A 173 -5.00 -14.29 -17.27
N ILE A 174 -4.02 -14.55 -18.15
CA ILE A 174 -3.47 -13.53 -19.06
C ILE A 174 -4.60 -12.80 -19.80
N ASN A 175 -4.57 -11.48 -19.72
CA ASN A 175 -5.50 -10.59 -20.41
C ASN A 175 -4.73 -9.58 -21.28
N SER A 176 -4.90 -9.67 -22.59
CA SER A 176 -4.21 -8.77 -23.53
C SER A 176 -4.60 -7.31 -23.36
N SER A 177 -5.84 -7.01 -22.94
CA SER A 177 -6.26 -5.63 -22.67
C SER A 177 -5.50 -5.04 -21.49
N ASP A 178 -5.35 -5.81 -20.42
CA ASP A 178 -4.64 -5.38 -19.22
C ASP A 178 -3.15 -5.20 -19.52
N ILE A 179 -2.55 -6.12 -20.29
CA ILE A 179 -1.16 -6.00 -20.75
C ILE A 179 -0.96 -4.75 -21.59
N ASN A 180 -1.83 -4.50 -22.58
CA ASN A 180 -1.74 -3.31 -23.42
C ASN A 180 -1.88 -2.02 -22.60
N LEU A 181 -2.81 -2.01 -21.63
CA LEU A 181 -2.98 -0.88 -20.72
C LEU A 181 -1.70 -0.64 -19.90
N ALA A 182 -1.18 -1.68 -19.25
CA ALA A 182 0.05 -1.62 -18.48
C ALA A 182 1.24 -1.14 -19.33
N GLN A 183 1.39 -1.63 -20.56
CA GLN A 183 2.47 -1.23 -21.48
C GLN A 183 2.33 0.19 -22.03
N SER A 184 1.13 0.78 -21.97
CA SER A 184 0.89 2.16 -22.41
C SER A 184 1.09 3.23 -21.32
N GLY A 185 1.34 2.79 -20.08
CA GLY A 185 1.52 3.66 -18.92
C GLY A 185 2.69 4.64 -19.04
N SER A 186 2.64 5.70 -18.23
CA SER A 186 3.78 6.62 -18.08
C SER A 186 3.78 7.25 -16.69
N TYR A 187 4.99 7.41 -16.12
CA TYR A 187 5.20 7.98 -14.81
C TYR A 187 5.93 9.31 -14.91
N LYS A 188 5.43 10.29 -14.15
CA LYS A 188 6.08 11.59 -13.96
C LYS A 188 5.88 12.01 -12.52
N LEU A 189 6.82 12.76 -11.98
CA LEU A 189 6.66 13.32 -10.64
C LEU A 189 5.37 14.14 -10.57
N VAL A 190 4.59 13.92 -9.52
CA VAL A 190 3.42 14.76 -9.25
C VAL A 190 3.87 16.18 -8.93
N ASN A 191 2.93 17.12 -8.99
CA ASN A 191 3.17 18.49 -8.56
C ASN A 191 3.73 18.51 -7.12
N LEU A 192 4.93 19.06 -6.96
CA LEU A 192 5.68 19.06 -5.70
C LEU A 192 4.93 19.72 -4.54
N GLN A 193 4.11 20.74 -4.79
CA GLN A 193 3.31 21.38 -3.74
C GLN A 193 2.25 20.42 -3.17
N LYS A 194 1.67 19.56 -4.01
CA LYS A 194 0.71 18.54 -3.55
C LYS A 194 1.42 17.46 -2.73
N LEU A 195 2.61 17.05 -3.17
CA LEU A 195 3.43 16.11 -2.42
C LEU A 195 3.82 16.70 -1.06
N GLU A 196 4.29 17.95 -1.01
CA GLU A 196 4.66 18.64 0.22
C GLU A 196 3.50 18.70 1.24
N LEU A 197 2.28 18.96 0.78
CA LEU A 197 1.09 18.93 1.65
C LEU A 197 0.87 17.53 2.26
N GLN A 198 1.05 16.46 1.48
CA GLN A 198 0.98 15.10 2.01
C GLN A 198 2.09 14.83 3.01
N LEU A 199 3.33 15.17 2.65
CA LEU A 199 4.51 14.94 3.49
C LEU A 199 4.31 15.60 4.85
N LYS A 200 3.76 16.82 4.89
CA LYS A 200 3.42 17.50 6.14
C LYS A 200 2.45 16.70 7.02
N VAL A 201 1.34 16.23 6.44
CA VAL A 201 0.32 15.45 7.19
C VAL A 201 0.92 14.15 7.75
N TYR A 202 1.71 13.44 6.95
CA TYR A 202 2.37 12.20 7.39
C TYR A 202 3.49 12.47 8.40
N GLN A 203 4.25 13.55 8.24
CA GLN A 203 5.31 13.93 9.17
C GLN A 203 4.75 14.22 10.56
N GLU A 204 3.65 14.98 10.66
CA GLU A 204 3.00 15.26 11.95
C GLU A 204 2.56 13.95 12.65
N PHE A 205 2.08 12.98 11.87
CA PHE A 205 1.75 11.65 12.39
C PHE A 205 2.98 10.87 12.83
N PHE A 206 4.05 10.82 12.03
CA PHE A 206 5.28 10.10 12.38
C PHE A 206 5.96 10.68 13.61
N GLN A 207 6.08 12.01 13.69
CA GLN A 207 6.69 12.67 14.86
C GLN A 207 5.91 12.43 16.15
N SER A 208 4.58 12.34 16.07
CA SER A 208 3.74 12.13 17.24
C SER A 208 3.63 10.67 17.68
N TYR A 209 3.61 9.74 16.74
CA TYR A 209 3.32 8.33 17.02
C TYR A 209 4.53 7.40 16.90
N PHE A 210 5.52 7.75 16.07
CA PHE A 210 6.77 7.01 15.87
C PHE A 210 8.00 7.91 16.06
N PRO A 211 8.17 8.54 17.23
CA PRO A 211 9.16 9.61 17.42
C PRO A 211 10.62 9.15 17.24
N ASN A 212 10.89 7.85 17.35
CA ASN A 212 12.24 7.28 17.23
C ASN A 212 12.55 6.70 15.85
N ALA A 213 11.57 6.71 14.92
CA ALA A 213 11.71 6.03 13.65
C ALA A 213 12.45 6.90 12.62
N ALA A 214 13.40 6.30 11.92
CA ALA A 214 13.88 6.80 10.65
C ALA A 214 12.85 6.50 9.57
N VAL A 215 12.38 7.54 8.87
CA VAL A 215 11.41 7.42 7.79
C VAL A 215 12.13 7.40 6.45
N ILE A 216 11.89 6.34 5.68
CA ILE A 216 12.40 6.18 4.33
C ILE A 216 11.23 6.27 3.37
N PHE A 217 11.22 7.34 2.58
CA PHE A 217 10.28 7.56 1.50
C PHE A 217 10.72 6.76 0.27
N VAL A 218 9.90 5.78 -0.14
CA VAL A 218 10.22 4.84 -1.21
C VAL A 218 9.38 5.13 -2.44
N ILE A 219 10.01 5.58 -3.52
CA ILE A 219 9.38 5.57 -4.85
C ILE A 219 9.46 4.13 -5.38
N PRO A 220 8.32 3.46 -5.60
CA PRO A 220 8.29 2.04 -5.94
C PRO A 220 8.83 1.76 -7.35
N SER A 221 9.25 0.53 -7.59
CA SER A 221 9.52 0.06 -8.95
C SER A 221 8.24 0.01 -9.78
N THR A 222 8.36 0.46 -11.03
CA THR A 222 7.30 0.47 -12.04
C THR A 222 7.77 -0.23 -13.31
N LEU A 223 6.84 -0.56 -14.20
CA LEU A 223 7.15 -1.14 -15.51
C LEU A 223 7.90 -0.14 -16.38
N HIS A 224 7.49 1.12 -16.32
CA HIS A 224 8.08 2.22 -17.07
C HIS A 224 9.06 2.98 -16.22
N GLU A 225 10.08 3.56 -16.85
CA GLU A 225 11.04 4.40 -16.16
C GLU A 225 10.37 5.65 -15.58
N ILE A 226 10.75 5.99 -14.36
CA ILE A 226 10.31 7.22 -13.71
C ILE A 226 11.27 8.32 -14.18
N ASN A 227 10.86 9.06 -15.19
CA ASN A 227 11.66 10.14 -15.77
C ASN A 227 11.71 11.34 -14.82
N LEU A 228 12.68 11.35 -13.90
CA LEU A 228 13.02 12.50 -13.06
C LEU A 228 14.25 13.20 -13.61
N SER A 229 14.13 14.48 -13.95
CA SER A 229 15.30 15.29 -14.24
C SER A 229 16.22 15.39 -13.01
N LEU A 230 17.50 15.70 -13.23
CA LEU A 230 18.45 15.92 -12.14
C LEU A 230 17.97 17.04 -11.19
N PHE A 231 17.26 18.04 -11.72
CA PHE A 231 16.69 19.12 -10.94
C PHE A 231 15.55 18.62 -10.03
N GLU A 232 14.56 17.92 -10.59
CA GLU A 232 13.44 17.35 -9.82
C GLU A 232 13.92 16.39 -8.74
N LYS A 233 14.92 15.55 -9.04
CA LYS A 233 15.52 14.65 -8.05
C LYS A 233 16.17 15.42 -6.88
N LYS A 234 16.90 16.50 -7.17
CA LYS A 234 17.52 17.34 -6.13
C LYS A 234 16.45 18.05 -5.29
N GLU A 235 15.42 18.60 -5.93
CA GLU A 235 14.33 19.28 -5.25
C GLU A 235 13.56 18.33 -4.33
N LEU A 236 13.24 17.13 -4.82
CA LEU A 236 12.60 16.09 -4.01
C LEU A 236 13.43 15.69 -2.79
N VAL A 237 14.75 15.51 -2.96
CA VAL A 237 15.66 15.23 -1.84
C VAL A 237 15.65 16.37 -0.83
N ASN A 238 15.69 17.62 -1.27
CA ASN A 238 15.66 18.78 -0.38
C ASN A 238 14.34 18.86 0.41
N ILE A 239 13.20 18.63 -0.24
CA ILE A 239 11.89 18.59 0.41
C ILE A 239 11.88 17.49 1.47
N LEU A 240 12.26 16.26 1.12
CA LEU A 240 12.25 15.13 2.05
C LEU A 240 13.21 15.34 3.23
N ASN A 241 14.40 15.92 2.99
CA ASN A 241 15.33 16.28 4.07
C ASN A 241 14.73 17.32 5.03
N ALA A 242 13.95 18.28 4.54
CA ALA A 242 13.25 19.24 5.40
C ALA A 242 12.20 18.57 6.31
N PHE A 243 11.67 17.42 5.89
CA PHE A 243 10.81 16.57 6.72
C PHE A 243 11.57 15.44 7.44
N ASN A 244 12.91 15.48 7.49
CA ASN A 244 13.73 14.43 8.11
C ASN A 244 13.44 13.01 7.56
N MET A 245 13.18 12.91 6.25
CA MET A 245 12.94 11.66 5.54
C MET A 245 14.07 11.37 4.55
N LYS A 246 14.51 10.11 4.45
CA LYS A 246 15.47 9.68 3.42
C LYS A 246 14.73 9.22 2.17
N LEU A 247 15.22 9.59 0.99
CA LEU A 247 14.67 9.13 -0.29
C LEU A 247 15.33 7.83 -0.74
N HIS A 248 14.52 6.84 -1.12
CA HIS A 248 14.95 5.67 -1.89
C HIS A 248 14.11 5.52 -3.14
N ILE A 249 14.76 5.54 -4.32
CA ILE A 249 14.08 5.31 -5.61
C ILE A 249 14.46 3.91 -6.06
N GLN A 250 13.47 3.02 -6.13
CA GLN A 250 13.74 1.64 -6.53
C GLN A 250 14.02 1.53 -8.03
N SER A 251 14.85 0.56 -8.39
CA SER A 251 15.17 0.27 -9.79
C SER A 251 13.91 -0.15 -10.57
N GLN A 252 13.82 0.25 -11.84
CA GLN A 252 12.74 -0.17 -12.74
C GLN A 252 12.69 -1.70 -12.88
N LEU A 253 11.49 -2.26 -13.00
CA LEU A 253 11.28 -3.64 -13.44
C LEU A 253 10.74 -3.60 -14.87
N ASN A 254 11.60 -3.78 -15.86
CA ASN A 254 11.26 -3.49 -17.27
C ASN A 254 10.55 -4.64 -18.03
N ASP A 255 10.03 -5.63 -17.32
CA ASP A 255 9.37 -6.81 -17.92
C ASP A 255 8.03 -7.07 -17.23
N ILE A 256 6.98 -7.22 -18.05
CA ILE A 256 5.60 -7.44 -17.60
C ILE A 256 5.48 -8.69 -16.72
N LYS A 257 6.38 -9.66 -16.88
CA LYS A 257 6.39 -10.90 -16.08
C LYS A 257 6.62 -10.65 -14.58
N TYR A 258 7.04 -9.46 -14.17
CA TYR A 258 7.22 -9.10 -12.76
C TYR A 258 5.98 -8.43 -12.14
N PHE A 259 4.92 -8.21 -12.92
CA PHE A 259 3.72 -7.50 -12.52
C PHE A 259 2.50 -8.41 -12.51
N CYS A 260 1.49 -8.03 -11.73
CA CYS A 260 0.31 -8.85 -11.47
C CYS A 260 -0.94 -8.31 -12.17
N GLU A 261 -1.44 -7.13 -11.80
CA GLU A 261 -2.66 -6.54 -12.38
C GLU A 261 -2.43 -5.17 -13.04
N SER A 262 -1.36 -4.47 -12.69
CA SER A 262 -0.99 -3.17 -13.24
C SER A 262 0.52 -3.04 -13.36
N ASP A 263 0.97 -1.97 -14.02
CA ASP A 263 2.37 -1.61 -14.23
C ASP A 263 3.11 -1.10 -12.97
N HIS A 264 2.46 -1.13 -11.80
CA HIS A 264 3.06 -0.80 -10.49
C HIS A 264 2.66 -1.77 -9.37
N HIS A 265 1.96 -2.85 -9.70
CA HIS A 265 1.59 -3.93 -8.78
C HIS A 265 2.41 -5.18 -9.08
N PRO A 266 3.52 -5.41 -8.36
CA PRO A 266 4.37 -6.56 -8.61
C PRO A 266 3.65 -7.88 -8.29
N ASN A 267 3.99 -8.93 -9.02
CA ASN A 267 3.70 -10.29 -8.57
C ASN A 267 4.77 -10.76 -7.57
N GLU A 268 4.72 -12.03 -7.16
CA GLU A 268 5.69 -12.58 -6.21
C GLU A 268 7.16 -12.42 -6.64
N LEU A 269 7.47 -12.61 -7.92
CA LEU A 269 8.84 -12.44 -8.43
C LEU A 269 9.26 -10.97 -8.37
N GLY A 270 8.39 -10.05 -8.79
CA GLY A 270 8.65 -8.61 -8.69
C GLY A 270 8.79 -8.13 -7.25
N ARG A 271 7.96 -8.65 -6.32
CA ARG A 271 8.05 -8.40 -4.88
C ARG A 271 9.41 -8.79 -4.32
N ASN A 272 9.92 -9.96 -4.72
CA ASN A 272 11.24 -10.43 -4.27
C ASN A 272 12.37 -9.52 -4.74
N LEU A 273 12.30 -9.00 -5.97
CA LEU A 273 13.29 -8.06 -6.50
C LEU A 273 13.25 -6.73 -5.74
N ARG A 274 12.05 -6.17 -5.54
CA ARG A 274 11.85 -4.92 -4.80
C ARG A 274 12.28 -5.02 -3.33
N THR A 275 11.99 -6.15 -2.68
CA THR A 275 12.38 -6.37 -1.28
C THR A 275 13.91 -6.48 -1.13
N ARG A 276 14.57 -7.15 -2.08
CA ARG A 276 16.03 -7.27 -2.10
C ARG A 276 16.72 -5.93 -2.33
N ASP A 277 16.15 -5.09 -3.20
CA ASP A 277 16.61 -3.72 -3.44
C ASP A 277 16.57 -2.88 -2.16
N LEU A 278 15.47 -2.93 -1.39
CA LEU A 278 15.39 -2.28 -0.06
C LEU A 278 16.38 -2.86 0.96
N THR A 279 16.58 -4.18 0.95
CA THR A 279 17.56 -4.83 1.84
C THR A 279 18.98 -4.33 1.57
N LYS A 280 19.35 -4.13 0.30
CA LYS A 280 20.66 -3.55 -0.05
C LYS A 280 20.77 -2.11 0.44
N PHE A 281 19.72 -1.32 0.28
CA PHE A 281 19.67 0.05 0.78
C PHE A 281 19.83 0.11 2.31
N MET A 282 19.18 -0.79 3.05
CA MET A 282 19.35 -0.88 4.51
C MET A 282 20.78 -1.15 4.94
N LYS A 283 21.51 -2.00 4.22
CA LYS A 283 22.93 -2.27 4.53
C LYS A 283 23.78 -1.02 4.39
N ILE A 284 23.55 -0.24 3.33
CA ILE A 284 24.22 1.05 3.13
C ILE A 284 23.85 2.02 4.26
N LEU A 285 22.57 2.11 4.63
CA LEU A 285 22.14 2.96 5.75
C LEU A 285 22.77 2.57 7.09
N ALA A 286 22.94 1.28 7.36
CA ALA A 286 23.58 0.80 8.57
C ALA A 286 25.09 1.13 8.60
N GLU A 287 25.75 1.15 7.45
CA GLU A 287 27.15 1.59 7.32
C GLU A 287 27.32 3.11 7.52
N GLU A 288 26.33 3.92 7.13
CA GLU A 288 26.35 5.38 7.33
C GLU A 288 26.10 5.83 8.79
N LEU A 289 25.51 4.97 9.60
CA LEU A 289 25.09 5.27 10.99
C LEU A 289 26.05 4.71 12.06
N ASN A 290 27.03 3.88 11.67
CA ASN A 290 28.09 3.36 12.54
C ASN A 290 29.42 4.08 12.27
#